data_AF-A0A345VFP7-F1
#
_entry.id   AF-A0A345VFP7-F1
#
_cell.length_a   1.000
_cell.length_b   1.000
_cell.length_c   1.000
_cell.angle_alpha   90.00
_cell.angle_beta   90.00
_cell.angle_gamma   90.00
#
_symmetry.space_group_name_H-M   'P 1'
#
loop_
_entity.id
_entity.type
_entity.pdbx_description
1 polymer ?
#
loop_
_entity_poly.entity_id
_entity_poly.type
_entity_poly.pdbx_seq_one_letter_code
_entity_poly.pdbx_strand_id
1 'polypeptide(L)'
;MSSPLPLPQQFLSGAPLGTRVVVRYRIDGGLTDALGELVARGQGDCTVRTRRADVVIALPLVVAAKEVPPAPPRRGPRVPAP
;
A
#
# COMPACT_ATOMS: atom_id res chain seq x y z
N MET A 1 3.35 24.00 11.72
CA MET A 1 2.95 24.09 10.31
C MET A 1 2.75 22.68 9.79
N SER A 2 1.52 22.16 9.82
CA SER A 2 1.22 20.82 9.29
C SER A 2 1.38 20.87 7.78
N SER A 3 2.42 20.23 7.24
CA SER A 3 2.44 19.98 5.79
C SER A 3 1.18 19.18 5.45
N PRO A 4 0.43 19.56 4.40
CA PRO A 4 -0.61 18.70 3.88
C PRO A 4 0.05 17.34 3.59
N LEU A 5 -0.55 16.25 4.09
CA LEU A 5 -0.11 14.92 3.69
C LEU A 5 -0.12 14.90 2.15
N PRO A 6 0.98 14.46 1.50
CA PRO A 6 1.05 14.43 0.05
C PRO A 6 -0.18 13.71 -0.50
N LEU A 7 -0.72 14.20 -1.62
CA LEU A 7 -1.83 13.55 -2.26
C LEU A 7 -1.45 12.08 -2.50
N PRO A 8 -2.37 11.11 -2.30
CA PRO A 8 -2.05 9.68 -2.46
C PRO A 8 -1.35 9.36 -3.78
N GLN A 9 -1.74 10.07 -4.84
CA GLN A 9 -1.14 9.98 -6.18
C GLN A 9 0.32 10.45 -6.19
N GLN A 10 0.64 11.55 -5.53
CA GLN A 10 2.02 12.04 -5.42
C GLN A 10 2.91 11.07 -4.65
N PHE A 11 2.38 10.47 -3.58
CA PHE A 11 3.09 9.42 -2.85
C PHE A 11 3.41 8.23 -3.77
N LEU A 12 2.42 7.71 -4.49
CA LEU A 12 2.60 6.56 -5.38
C LEU A 12 3.53 6.85 -6.56
N SER A 13 3.46 8.06 -7.10
CA SER A 13 4.36 8.51 -8.17
C SER A 13 5.79 8.73 -7.68
N GLY A 14 6.03 8.98 -6.39
CA GLY A 14 7.36 9.19 -5.82
C GLY A 14 7.97 7.96 -5.14
N ALA A 15 7.14 6.99 -4.74
CA ALA A 15 7.59 5.81 -4.03
C ALA A 15 8.51 4.92 -4.90
N PRO A 16 9.61 4.39 -4.33
CA PRO A 16 10.43 3.39 -5.00
C PRO A 16 9.62 2.14 -5.37
N LEU A 17 10.00 1.50 -6.47
CA LEU A 17 9.50 0.15 -6.77
C LEU A 17 10.09 -0.84 -5.75
N GLY A 18 9.31 -1.84 -5.35
CA GLY A 18 9.63 -2.74 -4.24
C GLY A 18 9.25 -2.19 -2.85
N THR A 19 8.77 -0.94 -2.76
CA THR A 19 8.24 -0.43 -1.49
C THR A 19 6.95 -1.16 -1.13
N ARG A 20 6.86 -1.62 0.12
CA ARG A 20 5.63 -2.20 0.65
C ARG A 20 4.63 -1.08 0.94
N VAL A 21 3.51 -1.08 0.23
CA VAL A 21 2.49 -0.03 0.32
C VAL A 21 1.12 -0.62 0.60
N VAL A 22 0.25 0.18 1.22
CA VAL A 22 -1.20 -0.04 1.19
C VAL A 22 -1.84 1.05 0.35
N VAL A 23 -2.68 0.64 -0.59
CA VAL A 23 -3.43 1.54 -1.48
C VAL A 23 -4.90 1.26 -1.29
N ARG A 24 -5.62 2.25 -0.77
CA ARG A 24 -7.08 2.26 -0.69
C ARG A 24 -7.65 2.89 -1.95
N TYR A 25 -8.54 2.17 -2.64
CA TYR A 25 -9.14 2.64 -3.87
C TYR A 25 -10.64 2.33 -3.94
N ARG A 26 -11.33 3.09 -4.79
CA ARG A 26 -12.76 2.91 -5.08
C ARG A 26 -12.99 1.73 -6.02
N ILE A 27 -14.01 0.96 -5.70
CA ILE A 27 -14.58 -0.09 -6.54
C ILE A 27 -16.09 0.13 -6.64
N ASP A 28 -16.75 -0.62 -7.53
CA ASP A 28 -18.20 -0.60 -7.57
C ASP A 28 -18.77 -1.05 -6.22
N GLY A 29 -19.69 -0.26 -5.66
CA GLY A 29 -20.28 -0.50 -4.36
C GLY A 29 -19.40 -0.25 -3.12
N GLY A 30 -18.17 0.31 -3.23
CA GLY A 30 -17.42 0.65 -2.03
C GLY A 30 -15.93 1.00 -2.18
N LEU A 31 -15.19 0.71 -1.11
CA LEU A 31 -13.74 0.92 -1.00
C LEU A 31 -13.05 -0.40 -0.67
N THR A 32 -11.88 -0.61 -1.26
CA THR A 32 -11.05 -1.77 -0.97
C THR A 32 -9.59 -1.39 -0.84
N ASP A 33 -8.80 -2.26 -0.21
CA ASP A 33 -7.39 -2.04 0.09
C ASP A 33 -6.52 -3.08 -0.63
N ALA A 34 -5.52 -2.62 -1.39
CA ALA A 34 -4.44 -3.45 -1.90
C ALA A 34 -3.18 -3.26 -1.04
N LEU A 35 -2.73 -4.33 -0.40
CA LEU A 35 -1.50 -4.37 0.40
C LEU A 35 -0.48 -5.27 -0.28
N GLY A 36 0.70 -4.71 -0.60
CA GLY A 36 1.72 -5.44 -1.32
C GLY A 36 2.93 -4.60 -1.67
N GLU A 37 3.76 -5.10 -2.57
CA GLU A 37 4.87 -4.35 -3.15
C GLU A 37 4.38 -3.48 -4.32
N LEU A 38 4.83 -2.24 -4.39
CA LEU A 38 4.66 -1.42 -5.58
C LEU A 38 5.60 -1.92 -6.69
N VAL A 39 5.05 -2.53 -7.75
CA VAL A 39 5.85 -3.13 -8.83
C VAL A 39 5.83 -2.32 -10.13
N ALA A 40 4.83 -1.47 -10.31
CA ALA A 40 4.81 -0.48 -11.38
C ALA A 40 4.11 0.81 -10.93
N ARG A 41 4.56 1.93 -11.48
CA ARG A 41 3.92 3.24 -11.37
C ARG A 41 3.93 3.91 -12.73
N GLY A 42 2.77 4.37 -13.18
CA GLY A 42 2.57 5.07 -14.45
C GLY A 42 1.94 6.45 -14.23
N GLN A 43 1.66 7.14 -15.33
CA GLN A 43 1.00 8.45 -15.29
C GLN A 43 -0.49 8.35 -14.90
N GLY A 44 -1.13 7.20 -15.12
CA GLY A 44 -2.57 6.99 -14.86
C GLY A 44 -2.89 5.90 -13.85
N ASP A 45 -1.95 5.01 -13.54
CA ASP A 45 -2.16 3.85 -12.68
C ASP A 45 -0.90 3.49 -11.87
N CYS A 46 -1.10 2.60 -10.90
CA CYS A 46 -0.04 1.89 -10.23
C CYS A 46 -0.40 0.42 -10.10
N THR A 47 0.61 -0.44 -10.10
CA THR A 47 0.43 -1.88 -9.89
C THR A 47 1.04 -2.29 -8.55
N VAL A 48 0.21 -2.93 -7.72
CA VAL A 48 0.61 -3.48 -6.42
C VAL A 48 0.60 -5.00 -6.50
N ARG A 49 1.77 -5.63 -6.33
CA ARG A 49 1.90 -7.08 -6.18
C ARG A 49 1.46 -7.50 -4.79
N THR A 50 0.24 -7.99 -4.69
CA THR A 50 -0.30 -8.53 -3.44
C THR A 50 0.09 -9.99 -3.28
N ARG A 51 -0.24 -10.60 -2.13
CA ARG A 51 -0.03 -12.03 -1.92
C ARG A 51 -0.85 -12.95 -2.85
N ARG A 52 -1.94 -12.45 -3.43
CA ARG A 52 -2.86 -13.25 -4.25
C ARG A 52 -2.65 -13.02 -5.75
N ALA A 53 -2.42 -11.78 -6.15
CA ALA A 53 -2.26 -11.37 -7.54
C ALA A 53 -1.67 -9.94 -7.63
N ASP A 54 -1.24 -9.57 -8.82
CA ASP A 54 -0.92 -8.18 -9.16
C ASP A 54 -2.23 -7.40 -9.37
N VAL A 55 -2.36 -6.25 -8.70
CA VAL A 55 -3.57 -5.41 -8.73
C VAL A 55 -3.21 -4.08 -9.40
N VAL A 56 -3.82 -3.80 -10.54
CA VAL A 56 -3.70 -2.53 -11.26
C VAL A 56 -4.78 -1.57 -10.76
N ILE A 57 -4.36 -0.39 -10.32
CA ILE A 57 -5.24 0.61 -9.68
C ILE A 57 -5.07 1.93 -10.42
N ALA A 58 -6.18 2.44 -10.97
CA ALA A 58 -6.19 3.77 -11.58
C ALA A 58 -6.00 4.84 -10.49
N LEU A 59 -5.04 5.74 -10.68
CA LEU A 59 -4.73 6.84 -9.75
C LEU A 59 -5.94 7.72 -9.39
N PRO A 60 -6.91 8.00 -10.30
CA PRO A 60 -8.12 8.74 -9.95
C PRO A 60 -9.04 8.03 -8.94
N LEU A 61 -8.95 6.70 -8.83
CA LEU A 61 -9.75 5.92 -7.88
C LEU A 61 -9.09 5.81 -6.50
N VAL A 62 -7.81 6.17 -6.37
CA VAL A 62 -7.07 6.10 -5.12
C VAL A 62 -7.57 7.15 -4.15
N VAL A 63 -7.92 6.70 -2.94
CA VAL A 63 -8.42 7.55 -1.85
C VAL A 63 -7.35 7.76 -0.78
N ALA A 64 -6.53 6.75 -0.52
CA ALA A 64 -5.41 6.85 0.40
C ALA A 64 -4.28 5.91 -0.02
N ALA A 65 -3.04 6.33 0.17
CA ALA A 65 -1.87 5.49 -0.02
C ALA A 65 -0.82 5.84 1.02
N LYS A 66 -0.14 4.82 1.54
CA LYS A 66 1.01 5.02 2.44
C LYS A 66 1.96 3.84 2.37
N GLU A 67 3.21 4.12 2.74
CA GLU A 67 4.19 3.08 3.01
C GLU A 67 3.78 2.28 4.26
N VAL A 68 3.99 0.97 4.19
CA VAL A 68 3.71 0.03 5.27
C VAL A 68 5.04 -0.55 5.73
N PRO A 69 5.41 -0.37 7.00
CA PRO A 69 6.60 -0.99 7.56
C PRO A 69 6.60 -2.52 7.35
N PRO A 70 7.77 -3.16 7.27
CA PRO A 70 7.85 -4.62 7.27
C PRO A 70 7.10 -5.20 8.47
N ALA A 71 6.53 -6.40 8.30
CA ALA A 71 5.78 -7.04 9.37
C ALA A 71 6.70 -7.22 10.60
N PRO A 72 6.23 -6.92 11.83
CA PRO A 72 7.05 -7.10 13.02
C PRO A 72 7.57 -8.55 13.12
N PRO A 73 8.78 -8.77 13.65
CA PRO A 73 9.26 -10.12 13.90
C PRO A 73 8.27 -10.87 14.80
N ARG A 74 8.02 -12.14 14.47
CA ARG A 74 7.09 -12.98 15.24
C ARG A 74 7.59 -13.11 16.68
N ARG A 75 6.72 -12.81 17.66
CA ARG A 75 7.04 -13.04 19.07
C ARG A 75 7.23 -14.55 19.29
N GLY A 76 8.34 -14.94 19.92
CA GLY A 76 8.63 -16.34 20.22
C GLY A 76 7.58 -16.97 21.15
N PRO A 77 7.49 -18.31 21.21
CA PRO A 77 6.58 -19.02 22.10
C PRO A 77 6.79 -18.58 23.55
N ARG A 78 5.70 -18.34 24.27
CA ARG A 78 5.77 -18.04 25.71
C ARG A 78 6.13 -19.34 26.42
N VAL A 79 7.37 -19.48 26.85
CA VAL A 79 7.78 -20.60 27.73
C VAL A 79 7.08 -20.38 29.08
N PRO A 80 6.29 -21.34 29.60
CA PRO A 80 5.75 -21.26 30.94
C PRO A 80 6.90 -21.17 31.96
N ALA A 81 6.79 -20.28 32.94
CA ALA A 81 7.70 -20.30 34.09
C ALA A 81 7.48 -21.60 34.90
N PRO A 82 8.54 -22.17 35.50
CA PRO A 82 8.44 -23.38 36.30
C PRO A 82 7.55 -23.21 37.54
#